data_AF-A0A5C4S740-F1
#
_entry.id   AF-A0A5C4S740-F1
#
_cell.length_a   1.000
_cell.length_b   1.000
_cell.length_c   1.000
_cell.angle_alpha   90.00
_cell.angle_beta   90.00
_cell.angle_gamma   90.00
#
_symmetry.space_group_name_H-M   'P 1'
#
loop_
_entity.id
_entity.type
_entity.pdbx_description
1 polymer ?
#
loop_
_entity_poly.entity_id
_entity_poly.type
_entity_poly.pdbx_seq_one_letter_code
_entity_poly.pdbx_strand_id
1 'polypeptide(L)'
;MIVYRPFGMERRSKFIALIPGILLLAALVYVALNYGKLARFAQLVGNIDPFWIAVACLFQLATYFSLALVWHRAFAVYGIAYPLGLLFPLAFAKLFADQALPSAGISGIAFVINAFRQRSVSAPVGMGVMLLTLLSNYIAFAMVAAASFLALWLHHDFHRWTVIVAGLFFVFVVTVPGAILLLKKRGIENGLPLWLMRLPVIAGVVATFDDVPDDMLRKPGLFFEATLYQLAIFALDAATLWAMLFALGEPAGFAVPFAAFVVATIVATLSLIPLGLGSFELTCAGLLVSLGVKLETALTATLLLRGFTVWLPMIPGLLLTRRELR
;
A
#
# COMPACT_ATOMS: atom_id res chain seq x y z
N MET A 1 -26.65 -15.03 30.31
CA MET A 1 -25.28 -15.57 30.44
C MET A 1 -25.02 -16.41 29.18
N ILE A 2 -24.48 -15.79 28.12
CA ILE A 2 -24.28 -16.45 26.82
C ILE A 2 -22.85 -16.97 26.80
N VAL A 3 -22.73 -18.30 26.77
CA VAL A 3 -21.48 -19.04 26.77
C VAL A 3 -20.75 -18.81 25.44
N TYR A 4 -19.56 -18.20 25.51
CA TYR A 4 -18.66 -17.98 24.38
C TYR A 4 -18.12 -19.34 23.89
N ARG A 5 -18.49 -19.76 22.68
CA ARG A 5 -17.81 -20.87 21.98
C ARG A 5 -16.65 -20.31 21.15
N PRO A 6 -15.45 -20.90 21.20
CA PRO A 6 -14.33 -20.45 20.39
C PRO A 6 -14.58 -20.81 18.92
N PHE A 7 -14.54 -19.80 18.06
CA PHE A 7 -14.73 -19.90 16.62
C PHE A 7 -13.48 -20.53 15.97
N GLY A 8 -13.45 -21.86 15.93
CA GLY A 8 -12.56 -22.61 15.05
C GLY A 8 -13.33 -23.03 13.82
N MET A 9 -13.20 -22.31 12.70
CA MET A 9 -13.42 -22.74 11.31
C MET A 9 -13.47 -21.53 10.36
N GLU A 10 -12.34 -20.84 10.16
CA GLU A 10 -12.19 -19.91 9.03
C GLU A 10 -10.72 -19.73 8.55
N ARG A 11 -9.81 -20.54 9.07
CA ARG A 11 -8.37 -20.44 8.77
C ARG A 11 -8.02 -20.99 7.39
N ARG A 12 -8.73 -22.02 6.91
CA ARG A 12 -8.39 -22.75 5.66
C ARG A 12 -8.63 -21.95 4.37
N SER A 13 -9.71 -21.15 4.29
CA SER A 13 -10.06 -20.40 3.07
C SER A 13 -9.04 -19.29 2.73
N LYS A 14 -8.51 -18.61 3.75
CA LYS A 14 -7.56 -17.49 3.59
C LYS A 14 -6.18 -17.94 3.07
N PHE A 15 -5.74 -19.15 3.41
CA PHE A 15 -4.50 -19.72 2.86
C PHE A 15 -4.66 -20.15 1.39
N ILE A 16 -5.85 -20.56 0.96
CA ILE A 16 -6.10 -20.99 -0.42
C ILE A 16 -5.98 -19.82 -1.41
N ALA A 17 -6.40 -18.60 -1.03
CA ALA A 17 -6.22 -17.40 -1.85
C ALA A 17 -4.75 -16.95 -2.00
N LEU A 18 -3.86 -17.42 -1.11
CA LEU A 18 -2.42 -17.15 -1.17
C LEU A 18 -1.70 -18.11 -2.13
N ILE A 19 -2.28 -19.28 -2.40
CA ILE A 19 -1.68 -20.33 -3.24
C ILE A 19 -1.38 -19.84 -4.66
N PRO A 20 -2.28 -19.16 -5.39
CA PRO A 20 -1.97 -18.68 -6.74
C PRO A 20 -0.84 -17.65 -6.76
N GLY A 21 -0.80 -16.73 -5.80
CA GLY A 21 0.25 -15.72 -5.68
C GLY A 21 1.61 -16.31 -5.29
N ILE A 22 1.63 -17.28 -4.37
CA ILE A 22 2.84 -18.04 -4.02
C ILE A 22 3.30 -18.89 -5.20
N LEU A 23 2.39 -19.55 -5.92
CA LEU A 23 2.72 -20.35 -7.09
C LEU A 23 3.22 -19.47 -8.25
N LEU A 24 2.67 -18.27 -8.44
CA LEU A 24 3.16 -17.30 -9.41
C LEU A 24 4.54 -16.77 -9.02
N LEU A 25 4.74 -16.36 -7.77
CA LEU A 25 6.04 -15.94 -7.26
C LEU A 25 7.06 -17.08 -7.39
N ALA A 26 6.68 -18.30 -7.00
CA ALA A 26 7.50 -19.49 -7.13
C ALA A 26 7.77 -19.83 -8.59
N ALA A 27 6.83 -19.62 -9.51
CA ALA A 27 7.03 -19.80 -10.94
C ALA A 27 7.98 -18.73 -11.51
N LEU A 28 7.89 -17.49 -11.03
CA LEU A 28 8.76 -16.38 -11.44
C LEU A 28 10.19 -16.60 -10.92
N VAL A 29 10.32 -17.05 -9.67
CA VAL A 29 11.58 -17.52 -9.08
C VAL A 29 12.08 -18.76 -9.81
N TYR A 30 11.22 -19.72 -10.16
CA TYR A 30 11.57 -20.93 -10.91
C TYR A 30 12.06 -20.61 -12.33
N VAL A 31 11.44 -19.65 -13.01
CA VAL A 31 11.89 -19.13 -14.31
C VAL A 31 13.23 -18.40 -14.15
N ALA A 32 13.43 -17.64 -13.07
CA ALA A 32 14.74 -17.07 -12.75
C ALA A 32 15.80 -18.15 -12.45
N LEU A 33 15.41 -19.26 -11.82
CA LEU A 33 16.28 -20.38 -11.45
C LEU A 33 16.68 -21.26 -12.65
N ASN A 34 15.75 -21.59 -13.56
CA ASN A 34 16.00 -22.59 -14.60
C ASN A 34 16.63 -22.05 -15.89
N TYR A 35 16.55 -20.74 -16.16
CA TYR A 35 17.14 -20.15 -17.38
C TYR A 35 18.59 -19.68 -17.23
N GLY A 36 19.36 -20.21 -16.28
CA GLY A 36 20.77 -19.84 -16.06
C GLY A 36 20.99 -18.42 -15.50
N LYS A 37 19.89 -17.72 -15.14
CA LYS A 37 19.90 -16.34 -14.66
C LYS A 37 20.24 -16.20 -13.18
N LEU A 38 20.26 -17.28 -12.38
CA LEU A 38 20.64 -17.20 -10.97
C LEU A 38 22.10 -16.80 -10.78
N ALA A 39 23.01 -17.32 -11.62
CA ALA A 39 24.43 -16.91 -11.57
C ALA A 39 24.57 -15.41 -11.86
N ARG A 40 23.79 -14.89 -12.82
CA ARG A 40 23.81 -13.48 -13.19
C ARG A 40 23.06 -12.58 -12.20
N PHE A 41 21.96 -13.06 -11.62
CA PHE A 41 21.27 -12.42 -10.49
C PHE A 41 22.19 -12.35 -9.27
N ALA A 42 22.84 -13.46 -8.89
CA ALA A 42 23.77 -13.51 -7.78
C ALA A 42 25.01 -12.63 -8.06
N GLN A 43 25.48 -12.56 -9.30
CA GLN A 43 26.56 -11.66 -9.70
C GLN A 43 26.13 -10.19 -9.67
N LEU A 44 24.93 -9.87 -10.14
CA LEU A 44 24.36 -8.52 -10.06
C LEU A 44 24.20 -8.09 -8.60
N VAL A 45 23.62 -8.94 -7.76
CA VAL A 45 23.46 -8.70 -6.31
C VAL A 45 24.81 -8.62 -5.60
N GLY A 46 25.77 -9.46 -5.97
CA GLY A 46 27.13 -9.48 -5.41
C GLY A 46 27.95 -8.23 -5.75
N ASN A 47 27.58 -7.51 -6.82
CA ASN A 47 28.24 -6.28 -7.26
C ASN A 47 27.37 -5.03 -7.02
N ILE A 48 26.32 -5.13 -6.21
CA ILE A 48 25.48 -3.97 -5.85
C ILE A 48 26.33 -2.93 -5.13
N ASP A 49 26.24 -1.69 -5.59
CA ASP A 49 26.81 -0.55 -4.89
C ASP A 49 26.05 -0.31 -3.55
N PRO A 50 26.74 -0.43 -2.39
CA PRO A 50 26.11 -0.26 -1.07
C PRO A 50 25.52 1.14 -0.86
N PHE A 51 26.00 2.16 -1.57
CA PHE A 51 25.46 3.51 -1.49
C PHE A 51 23.98 3.54 -1.89
N TRP A 52 23.63 2.91 -3.00
CA TRP A 52 22.25 2.89 -3.51
C TRP A 52 21.31 2.06 -2.63
N ILE A 53 21.83 1.07 -1.91
CA ILE A 53 21.11 0.35 -0.87
C ILE A 53 20.78 1.26 0.31
N ALA A 54 21.75 2.07 0.77
CA ALA A 54 21.52 3.04 1.83
C ALA A 54 20.50 4.13 1.40
N VAL A 55 20.58 4.59 0.15
CA VAL A 55 19.60 5.53 -0.44
C VAL A 55 18.19 4.91 -0.46
N ALA A 56 18.06 3.66 -0.87
CA ALA A 56 16.78 2.94 -0.85
C ALA A 56 16.22 2.78 0.56
N CYS A 57 17.06 2.44 1.55
CA CYS A 57 16.67 2.44 2.96
C CYS A 57 16.13 3.81 3.39
N LEU A 58 16.82 4.90 3.03
CA LEU A 58 16.40 6.26 3.38
C LEU A 58 15.04 6.60 2.76
N PHE A 59 14.83 6.28 1.48
CA PHE A 59 13.54 6.49 0.81
C PHE A 59 12.42 5.72 1.50
N GLN A 60 12.64 4.46 1.86
CA GLN A 60 11.65 3.67 2.58
C GLN A 60 11.38 4.24 3.98
N LEU A 61 12.38 4.68 4.74
CA LEU A 61 12.12 5.34 6.02
C LEU A 61 11.29 6.63 5.84
N ALA A 62 11.55 7.38 4.76
CA ALA A 62 10.80 8.59 4.44
C ALA A 62 9.33 8.32 4.06
N THR A 63 8.98 7.14 3.52
CA THR A 63 7.56 6.80 3.26
C THR A 63 6.77 6.66 4.56
N TYR A 64 7.30 5.91 5.53
CA TYR A 64 6.68 5.76 6.84
C TYR A 64 6.62 7.07 7.62
N PHE A 65 7.64 7.92 7.47
CA PHE A 65 7.64 9.26 8.04
C PHE A 65 6.56 10.15 7.42
N SER A 66 6.38 10.09 6.10
CA SER A 66 5.32 10.81 5.38
C SER A 66 3.93 10.38 5.86
N LEU A 67 3.71 9.07 6.06
CA LEU A 67 2.45 8.57 6.63
C LEU A 67 2.23 9.06 8.06
N ALA A 68 3.27 9.07 8.90
CA ALA A 68 3.19 9.61 10.26
C ALA A 68 2.88 11.11 10.27
N LEU A 69 3.38 11.88 9.30
CA LEU A 69 3.06 13.31 9.14
C LEU A 69 1.58 13.53 8.81
N VAL A 70 0.96 12.68 7.97
CA VAL A 70 -0.49 12.73 7.73
C VAL A 70 -1.25 12.65 9.04
N TRP A 71 -0.91 11.69 9.90
CA TRP A 71 -1.57 11.53 11.21
C TRP A 71 -1.27 12.69 12.16
N HIS A 72 -0.02 13.15 12.20
CA HIS A 72 0.38 14.27 13.04
C HIS A 72 -0.41 15.54 12.71
N ARG A 73 -0.54 15.88 11.42
CA ARG A 73 -1.33 17.04 10.97
C ARG A 73 -2.83 16.86 11.22
N ALA A 74 -3.34 15.64 11.06
CA ALA A 74 -4.73 15.33 11.37
C ALA A 74 -5.05 15.50 12.87
N PHE A 75 -4.17 15.05 13.77
CA PHE A 75 -4.35 15.22 15.21
C PHE A 75 -4.23 16.67 15.68
N ALA A 76 -3.36 17.47 15.03
CA ALA A 76 -3.21 18.88 15.34
C ALA A 76 -4.52 19.68 15.16
N VAL A 77 -5.43 19.24 14.30
CA VAL A 77 -6.77 19.84 14.14
C VAL A 77 -7.60 19.77 15.42
N TYR A 78 -7.43 18.72 16.21
CA TYR A 78 -8.12 18.53 17.49
C TYR A 78 -7.32 19.04 18.69
N GLY A 79 -6.24 19.80 18.45
CA GLY A 79 -5.34 20.26 19.52
C GLY A 79 -4.53 19.14 20.17
N ILE A 80 -4.49 17.95 19.56
CA ILE A 80 -3.75 16.79 20.09
C ILE A 80 -2.34 16.79 19.49
N ALA A 81 -1.35 17.11 20.31
CA ALA A 81 0.05 17.13 19.90
C ALA A 81 0.71 15.76 20.12
N TYR A 82 0.54 14.83 19.18
CA TYR A 82 1.29 13.57 19.20
C TYR A 82 2.70 13.75 18.62
N PRO A 83 3.76 13.36 19.34
CA PRO A 83 5.12 13.39 18.80
C PRO A 83 5.25 12.35 17.67
N LEU A 84 5.96 12.73 16.59
CA LEU A 84 6.17 11.87 15.42
C LEU A 84 6.84 10.53 15.78
N GLY A 85 7.69 10.50 16.80
CA GLY A 85 8.33 9.28 17.27
C GLY A 85 7.36 8.20 17.79
N LEU A 86 6.13 8.58 18.17
CA LEU A 86 5.09 7.62 18.56
C LEU A 86 4.21 7.18 17.37
N LEU A 87 4.09 8.02 16.34
CA LEU A 87 3.28 7.75 15.16
C LEU A 87 4.07 6.93 14.12
N PHE A 88 5.37 7.18 13.99
CA PHE A 88 6.24 6.51 13.04
C PHE A 88 6.26 4.98 13.19
N PRO A 89 6.40 4.39 14.41
CA PRO A 89 6.31 2.94 14.57
C PRO A 89 4.93 2.36 14.18
N LEU A 90 3.85 3.14 14.38
CA LEU A 90 2.50 2.70 13.99
C LEU A 90 2.35 2.59 12.48
N ALA A 91 3.12 3.33 11.67
CA ALA A 91 3.13 3.20 10.21
C ALA A 91 3.63 1.82 9.76
N PHE A 92 4.70 1.31 10.38
CA PHE A 92 5.20 -0.06 10.14
C PHE A 92 4.21 -1.12 10.59
N ALA A 93 3.62 -0.93 11.77
CA ALA A 93 2.65 -1.88 12.30
C ALA A 93 1.36 -1.92 11.45
N LYS A 94 0.92 -0.76 10.93
CA LYS A 94 -0.17 -0.68 9.95
C LYS A 94 0.16 -1.49 8.69
N LEU A 95 1.35 -1.30 8.12
CA LEU A 95 1.77 -2.06 6.94
C LEU A 95 1.69 -3.57 7.19
N PHE A 96 2.25 -4.04 8.30
CA PHE A 96 2.17 -5.45 8.67
C PHE A 96 0.71 -5.91 8.81
N ALA A 97 -0.15 -5.14 9.45
CA ALA A 97 -1.57 -5.48 9.59
C ALA A 97 -2.30 -5.55 8.24
N ASP A 98 -2.02 -4.63 7.32
CA ASP A 98 -2.57 -4.62 5.95
C ASP A 98 -2.13 -5.86 5.15
N GLN A 99 -0.91 -6.31 5.38
CA GLN A 99 -0.30 -7.43 4.67
C GLN A 99 -0.64 -8.80 5.27
N ALA A 100 -0.73 -8.88 6.60
CA ALA A 100 -0.98 -10.14 7.32
C ALA A 100 -2.42 -10.65 7.14
N LEU A 101 -3.37 -9.76 6.87
CA LEU A 101 -4.78 -10.08 6.72
C LEU A 101 -5.31 -9.52 5.39
N PRO A 102 -5.71 -10.36 4.42
CA PRO A 102 -6.25 -9.91 3.15
C PRO A 102 -7.64 -9.28 3.35
N SER A 103 -7.66 -8.00 3.71
CA SER A 103 -8.85 -7.26 4.14
C SER A 103 -9.02 -5.93 3.41
N ALA A 104 -8.30 -5.74 2.30
CA ALA A 104 -8.28 -4.49 1.53
C ALA A 104 -7.95 -3.24 2.40
N GLY A 105 -7.09 -3.40 3.41
CA GLY A 105 -6.64 -2.33 4.29
C GLY A 105 -7.50 -2.09 5.55
N ILE A 106 -8.62 -2.80 5.71
CA ILE A 106 -9.49 -2.66 6.89
C ILE A 106 -8.76 -3.09 8.17
N SER A 107 -7.91 -4.12 8.10
CA SER A 107 -7.11 -4.59 9.23
C SER A 107 -6.12 -3.54 9.73
N GLY A 108 -5.42 -2.83 8.86
CA GLY A 108 -4.54 -1.73 9.27
C GLY A 108 -5.30 -0.56 9.86
N ILE A 109 -6.46 -0.20 9.31
CA ILE A 109 -7.34 0.83 9.88
C ILE A 109 -7.78 0.44 11.31
N ALA A 110 -8.31 -0.78 11.48
CA ALA A 110 -8.76 -1.27 12.78
C ALA A 110 -7.61 -1.35 13.80
N PHE A 111 -6.42 -1.79 13.37
CA PHE A 111 -5.23 -1.82 14.21
C PHE A 111 -4.84 -0.42 14.69
N VAL A 112 -4.75 0.55 13.78
CA VAL A 112 -4.35 1.92 14.12
C VAL A 112 -5.39 2.62 15.00
N ILE A 113 -6.68 2.41 14.76
CA ILE A 113 -7.75 2.92 15.64
C ILE A 113 -7.62 2.34 17.05
N ASN A 114 -7.35 1.04 17.18
CA ASN A 114 -7.12 0.42 18.48
C ASN A 114 -5.87 0.98 19.17
N ALA A 115 -4.79 1.19 18.43
CA ALA A 115 -3.56 1.80 18.93
C ALA A 115 -3.79 3.25 19.40
N PHE A 116 -4.63 4.02 18.70
CA PHE A 116 -5.03 5.36 19.14
C PHE A 116 -5.91 5.33 20.38
N ARG A 117 -6.83 4.36 20.47
CA ARG A 117 -7.69 4.18 21.65
C ARG A 117 -6.88 3.88 22.92
N GLN A 118 -5.83 3.06 22.81
CA GLN A 118 -4.89 2.81 23.92
C GLN A 118 -4.13 4.06 24.37
N ARG A 119 -4.01 5.05 23.48
CA ARG A 119 -3.41 6.36 23.76
C ARG A 119 -4.45 7.43 24.16
N SER A 120 -5.64 7.00 24.58
CA SER A 120 -6.75 7.86 25.02
C SER A 120 -7.36 8.76 23.93
N VAL A 121 -7.15 8.45 22.65
CA VAL A 121 -7.91 9.08 21.54
C VAL A 121 -9.30 8.48 21.47
N SER A 122 -10.33 9.32 21.31
CA SER A 122 -11.69 8.86 21.06
C SER A 122 -11.79 8.11 19.72
N ALA A 123 -12.61 7.06 19.70
CA ALA A 123 -12.76 6.23 18.49
C ALA A 123 -13.22 7.05 17.26
N PRO A 124 -14.17 8.01 17.36
CA PRO A 124 -14.58 8.82 16.21
C PRO A 124 -13.48 9.71 15.64
N VAL A 125 -12.61 10.28 16.49
CA VAL A 125 -11.45 11.07 16.04
C VAL A 125 -10.46 10.16 15.32
N GLY A 126 -10.13 8.99 15.89
CA GLY A 126 -9.24 8.01 15.25
C GLY A 126 -9.77 7.54 13.88
N MET A 127 -11.08 7.27 13.79
CA MET A 127 -11.72 6.94 12.52
C MET A 127 -11.66 8.08 11.51
N GLY A 128 -11.86 9.32 11.96
CA GLY A 128 -11.66 10.52 11.14
C GLY A 128 -10.27 10.56 10.52
N VAL A 129 -9.22 10.40 11.34
CA VAL A 129 -7.81 10.39 10.87
C VAL A 129 -7.59 9.30 9.82
N MET A 130 -8.17 8.11 10.00
CA MET A 130 -8.08 7.02 9.02
C MET A 130 -8.85 7.32 7.74
N LEU A 131 -10.02 7.96 7.82
CA LEU A 131 -10.78 8.41 6.65
C LEU A 131 -10.04 9.46 5.84
N LEU A 132 -9.45 10.46 6.48
CA LEU A 132 -8.57 11.43 5.81
C LEU A 132 -7.40 10.73 5.13
N THR A 133 -6.73 9.81 5.85
CA THR A 133 -5.62 9.03 5.30
C THR A 133 -6.04 8.26 4.05
N LEU A 134 -7.19 7.58 4.10
CA LEU A 134 -7.72 6.78 3.01
C LEU A 134 -8.11 7.66 1.80
N LEU A 135 -8.90 8.71 2.01
CA LEU A 135 -9.37 9.58 0.95
C LEU A 135 -8.23 10.36 0.29
N SER A 136 -7.29 10.90 1.08
CA SER A 136 -6.10 11.57 0.55
C SER A 136 -5.21 10.62 -0.26
N ASN A 137 -5.10 9.35 0.17
CA ASN A 137 -4.40 8.31 -0.59
C ASN A 137 -5.08 8.03 -1.93
N TYR A 138 -6.41 7.92 -1.99
CA TYR A 138 -7.12 7.74 -3.26
C TYR A 138 -6.91 8.90 -4.24
N ILE A 139 -6.94 10.15 -3.73
CA ILE A 139 -6.67 11.34 -4.54
C ILE A 139 -5.22 11.30 -5.07
N ALA A 140 -4.25 11.03 -4.19
CA ALA A 140 -2.86 10.91 -4.59
C ALA A 140 -2.65 9.79 -5.62
N PHE A 141 -3.26 8.63 -5.41
CA PHE A 141 -3.14 7.47 -6.29
C PHE A 141 -3.73 7.76 -7.69
N ALA A 142 -4.87 8.45 -7.75
CA ALA A 142 -5.45 8.91 -9.02
C ALA A 142 -4.51 9.87 -9.78
N MET A 143 -3.86 10.81 -9.06
CA MET A 143 -2.91 11.75 -9.67
C MET A 143 -1.64 11.06 -10.19
N VAL A 144 -1.03 10.17 -9.40
CA VAL A 144 0.17 9.44 -9.89
C VAL A 144 -0.18 8.45 -11.00
N ALA A 145 -1.38 7.85 -10.99
CA ALA A 145 -1.85 7.02 -12.09
C ALA A 145 -1.98 7.84 -13.38
N ALA A 146 -2.62 9.02 -13.33
CA ALA A 146 -2.72 9.91 -14.47
C ALA A 146 -1.33 10.32 -14.99
N ALA A 147 -0.40 10.69 -14.10
CA ALA A 147 0.97 11.03 -14.47
C ALA A 147 1.73 9.83 -15.09
N SER A 148 1.53 8.63 -14.55
CA SER A 148 2.15 7.40 -15.06
C SER A 148 1.64 7.03 -16.46
N PHE A 149 0.33 7.10 -16.69
CA PHE A 149 -0.24 6.85 -18.02
C PHE A 149 0.17 7.92 -19.03
N LEU A 150 0.28 9.17 -18.61
CA LEU A 150 0.83 10.25 -19.44
C LEU A 150 2.29 9.95 -19.80
N ALA A 151 3.12 9.50 -18.85
CA ALA A 151 4.49 9.12 -19.11
C ALA A 151 4.58 7.96 -20.14
N LEU A 152 3.77 6.91 -19.98
CA LEU A 152 3.73 5.81 -20.96
C LEU A 152 3.30 6.27 -22.35
N TRP A 153 2.33 7.19 -22.42
CA TRP A 153 1.88 7.78 -23.67
C TRP A 153 3.00 8.59 -24.37
N LEU A 154 3.72 9.41 -23.61
CA LEU A 154 4.87 10.19 -24.12
C LEU A 154 6.05 9.31 -24.56
N HIS A 155 6.21 8.13 -23.94
CA HIS A 155 7.23 7.15 -24.33
C HIS A 155 6.80 6.19 -25.45
N HIS A 156 5.62 6.40 -26.06
CA HIS A 156 5.04 5.55 -27.11
C HIS A 156 4.81 4.08 -26.71
N ASP A 157 4.76 3.77 -25.41
CA ASP A 157 4.58 2.42 -24.87
C ASP A 157 3.14 2.16 -24.40
N PHE A 158 2.19 2.90 -24.99
CA PHE A 158 0.79 2.92 -24.58
C PHE A 158 -0.05 1.91 -25.38
N HIS A 159 -0.22 0.71 -24.83
CA HIS A 159 -0.91 -0.40 -25.48
C HIS A 159 -2.40 -0.48 -25.15
N ARG A 160 -3.18 -1.24 -25.93
CA ARG A 160 -4.63 -1.45 -25.68
C ARG A 160 -4.95 -1.95 -24.26
N TRP A 161 -4.11 -2.82 -23.70
CA TRP A 161 -4.31 -3.32 -22.34
C TRP A 161 -4.12 -2.22 -21.28
N THR A 162 -3.20 -1.27 -21.50
CA THR A 162 -2.99 -0.13 -20.59
C THR A 162 -4.23 0.75 -20.48
N VAL A 163 -4.96 0.92 -21.60
CA VAL A 163 -6.25 1.63 -21.62
C VAL A 163 -7.29 0.92 -20.76
N ILE A 164 -7.40 -0.41 -20.88
CA ILE A 164 -8.36 -1.20 -20.11
C ILE A 164 -8.03 -1.11 -18.62
N VAL A 165 -6.76 -1.29 -18.26
CA VAL A 165 -6.28 -1.18 -16.87
C VAL A 165 -6.52 0.22 -16.31
N ALA A 166 -6.23 1.27 -17.08
CA ALA A 166 -6.50 2.65 -16.70
C ALA A 166 -8.01 2.88 -16.46
N GLY A 167 -8.87 2.44 -17.39
CA GLY A 167 -10.31 2.57 -17.28
C GLY A 167 -10.86 1.87 -16.04
N LEU A 168 -10.48 0.60 -15.81
CA LEU A 168 -10.87 -0.15 -14.62
C LEU A 168 -10.40 0.53 -13.33
N PHE A 169 -9.15 1.03 -13.33
CA PHE A 169 -8.59 1.72 -12.18
C PHE A 169 -9.32 3.02 -11.87
N PHE A 170 -9.62 3.86 -12.86
CA PHE A 170 -10.33 5.12 -12.61
C PHE A 170 -11.78 4.89 -12.17
N VAL A 171 -12.44 3.85 -12.69
CA VAL A 171 -13.75 3.42 -12.16
C VAL A 171 -13.61 3.03 -10.68
N PHE A 172 -12.61 2.22 -10.33
CA PHE A 172 -12.35 1.81 -8.95
C PHE A 172 -12.05 3.00 -8.03
N VAL A 173 -11.12 3.89 -8.44
CA VAL A 173 -10.62 5.02 -7.64
C VAL A 173 -11.70 6.08 -7.39
N VAL A 174 -12.72 6.18 -8.24
CA VAL A 174 -13.88 7.05 -8.05
C VAL A 174 -14.98 6.35 -7.26
N THR A 175 -15.28 5.10 -7.61
CA THR A 175 -16.43 4.37 -7.04
C THR A 175 -16.22 4.08 -5.56
N VAL A 176 -15.02 3.69 -5.12
CA VAL A 176 -14.79 3.32 -3.72
C VAL A 176 -14.87 4.53 -2.78
N PRO A 177 -14.13 5.63 -2.98
CA PRO A 177 -14.30 6.85 -2.18
C PRO A 177 -15.70 7.43 -2.29
N GLY A 178 -16.31 7.43 -3.49
CA GLY A 178 -17.67 7.88 -3.70
C GLY A 178 -18.69 7.10 -2.88
N ALA A 179 -18.55 5.77 -2.82
CA ALA A 179 -19.38 4.91 -1.98
C ALA A 179 -19.16 5.21 -0.49
N ILE A 180 -17.92 5.38 -0.03
CA ILE A 180 -17.59 5.73 1.37
C ILE A 180 -18.25 7.06 1.77
N LEU A 181 -18.15 8.08 0.93
CA LEU A 181 -18.76 9.40 1.19
C LEU A 181 -20.28 9.36 1.12
N LEU A 182 -20.85 8.58 0.19
CA LEU A 182 -22.31 8.38 0.10
C LEU A 182 -22.85 7.65 1.34
N LEU A 183 -22.15 6.63 1.81
CA LEU A 183 -22.45 5.90 3.04
C LEU A 183 -22.39 6.84 4.24
N LYS A 184 -21.35 7.69 4.34
CA LYS A 184 -21.26 8.73 5.37
C LYS A 184 -22.48 9.66 5.37
N LYS A 185 -22.93 10.08 4.18
CA LYS A 185 -24.06 11.00 4.03
C LYS A 185 -25.41 10.35 4.37
N ARG A 186 -25.59 9.07 4.06
CA ARG A 186 -26.86 8.33 4.24
C ARG A 186 -26.98 7.62 5.60
N GLY A 187 -25.90 7.57 6.37
CA GLY A 187 -25.76 6.69 7.53
C GLY A 187 -25.42 5.27 7.09
N ILE A 188 -24.35 4.70 7.64
CA ILE A 188 -23.86 3.40 7.17
C ILE A 188 -24.88 2.27 7.42
N GLU A 189 -25.61 2.32 8.53
CA GLU A 189 -26.56 1.27 8.92
C GLU A 189 -27.65 1.03 7.87
N ASN A 190 -28.01 2.08 7.12
CA ASN A 190 -29.02 2.02 6.07
C ASN A 190 -28.45 1.68 4.68
N GLY A 191 -27.12 1.71 4.52
CA GLY A 191 -26.45 1.57 3.23
C GLY A 191 -25.68 0.28 3.03
N LEU A 192 -25.30 -0.44 4.09
CA LEU A 192 -24.58 -1.71 3.99
C LEU A 192 -25.53 -2.92 4.00
N PRO A 193 -25.26 -3.96 3.19
CA PRO A 193 -26.02 -5.19 3.25
C PRO A 193 -25.77 -5.93 4.58
N LEU A 194 -26.85 -6.49 5.16
CA LEU A 194 -26.86 -7.12 6.49
C LEU A 194 -25.82 -8.23 6.69
N TRP A 195 -25.39 -8.92 5.62
CA TRP A 195 -24.38 -9.97 5.73
C TRP A 195 -22.98 -9.42 6.09
N LEU A 196 -22.64 -8.19 5.67
CA LEU A 196 -21.37 -7.55 6.01
C LEU A 196 -21.32 -7.13 7.48
N MET A 197 -22.44 -6.67 8.04
CA MET A 197 -22.53 -6.28 9.45
C MET A 197 -22.38 -7.46 10.42
N ARG A 198 -22.45 -8.71 9.93
CA ARG A 198 -22.18 -9.91 10.74
C ARG A 198 -20.69 -10.10 11.06
N LEU A 199 -19.80 -9.44 10.32
CA LEU A 199 -18.37 -9.52 10.56
C LEU A 199 -17.98 -8.54 11.68
N PRO A 200 -17.40 -9.02 12.80
CA PRO A 200 -17.17 -8.19 13.98
C PRO A 200 -16.21 -7.02 13.73
N VAL A 201 -15.24 -7.21 12.83
CA VAL A 201 -14.29 -6.15 12.42
C VAL A 201 -15.03 -5.03 11.67
N ILE A 202 -15.93 -5.40 10.76
CA ILE A 202 -16.72 -4.42 10.00
C ILE A 202 -17.68 -3.70 10.94
N ALA A 203 -18.40 -4.44 11.78
CA ALA A 203 -19.33 -3.86 12.75
C ALA A 203 -18.66 -2.83 13.68
N GLY A 204 -17.45 -3.12 14.18
CA GLY A 204 -16.71 -2.19 15.04
C GLY A 204 -16.27 -0.90 14.32
N VAL A 205 -15.83 -1.01 13.07
CA VAL A 205 -15.50 0.15 12.20
C VAL A 205 -16.76 0.96 11.93
N VAL A 206 -17.84 0.30 11.52
CA VAL A 206 -19.13 0.91 11.19
C VAL A 206 -19.74 1.65 12.38
N ALA A 207 -19.76 1.05 13.56
CA ALA A 207 -20.35 1.66 14.77
C ALA A 207 -19.68 2.98 15.18
N THR A 208 -18.45 3.23 14.72
CA THR A 208 -17.69 4.46 15.01
C THR A 208 -17.81 5.47 13.87
N PHE A 209 -18.35 5.07 12.72
CA PHE A 209 -18.27 5.81 11.47
C PHE A 209 -19.25 6.97 11.39
N ASP A 210 -20.47 6.78 11.90
CA ASP A 210 -21.53 7.80 11.85
C ASP A 210 -21.22 8.97 12.81
N ASP A 211 -20.45 8.72 13.88
CA ASP A 211 -20.02 9.73 14.85
C ASP A 211 -18.77 10.51 14.42
N VAL A 212 -18.20 10.23 13.23
CA VAL A 212 -16.96 10.88 12.77
C VAL A 212 -17.20 12.38 12.57
N PRO A 213 -16.45 13.24 13.30
CA PRO A 213 -16.55 14.68 13.14
C PRO A 213 -16.32 15.13 11.68
N ASP A 214 -17.22 15.99 11.20
CA ASP A 214 -17.19 16.55 9.84
C ASP A 214 -16.13 17.65 9.67
N ASP A 215 -15.70 18.25 10.76
CA ASP A 215 -14.79 19.38 10.84
C ASP A 215 -13.44 19.12 10.15
N MET A 216 -12.87 17.93 10.32
CA MET A 216 -11.60 17.57 9.67
C MET A 216 -11.78 17.33 8.18
N LEU A 217 -12.89 16.68 7.78
CA LEU A 217 -13.15 16.35 6.38
C LEU A 217 -13.59 17.56 5.54
N ARG A 218 -13.90 18.69 6.18
CA ARG A 218 -14.25 19.95 5.51
C ARG A 218 -13.09 20.92 5.38
N LYS A 219 -11.88 20.59 5.87
CA LYS A 219 -10.70 21.46 5.80
C LYS A 219 -9.88 21.18 4.52
N PRO A 220 -9.98 22.01 3.47
CA PRO A 220 -9.29 21.75 2.21
C PRO A 220 -7.76 21.80 2.34
N GLY A 221 -7.23 22.68 3.20
CA GLY A 221 -5.79 22.77 3.45
C GLY A 221 -5.20 21.49 4.03
N LEU A 222 -5.92 20.84 4.96
CA LEU A 222 -5.48 19.57 5.54
C LEU A 222 -5.51 18.44 4.50
N PHE A 223 -6.55 18.39 3.66
CA PHE A 223 -6.62 17.42 2.56
C PHE A 223 -5.46 17.60 1.59
N PHE A 224 -5.16 18.84 1.21
CA PHE A 224 -4.04 19.15 0.33
C PHE A 224 -2.71 18.70 0.93
N GLU A 225 -2.43 19.04 2.20
CA GLU A 225 -1.22 18.58 2.91
C GLU A 225 -1.15 17.05 2.99
N ALA A 226 -2.24 16.39 3.38
CA ALA A 226 -2.30 14.93 3.46
C ALA A 226 -2.04 14.29 2.09
N THR A 227 -2.67 14.80 1.03
CA THR A 227 -2.46 14.34 -0.33
C THR A 227 -1.02 14.58 -0.80
N LEU A 228 -0.37 15.68 -0.42
CA LEU A 228 1.04 15.92 -0.74
C LEU A 228 1.96 14.88 -0.07
N TYR A 229 1.72 14.53 1.19
CA TYR A 229 2.47 13.45 1.85
C TYR A 229 2.21 12.08 1.22
N GLN A 230 0.98 11.81 0.77
CA GLN A 230 0.65 10.57 0.04
C GLN A 230 1.35 10.52 -1.33
N LEU A 231 1.39 11.64 -2.06
CA LEU A 231 2.17 11.76 -3.29
C LEU A 231 3.66 11.50 -3.05
N ALA A 232 4.21 12.03 -1.95
CA ALA A 232 5.59 11.78 -1.56
C ALA A 232 5.84 10.28 -1.33
N ILE A 233 4.91 9.54 -0.71
CA ILE A 233 5.02 8.09 -0.54
C ILE A 233 5.16 7.38 -1.89
N PHE A 234 4.24 7.63 -2.84
CA PHE A 234 4.33 7.03 -4.18
C PHE A 234 5.63 7.41 -4.91
N ALA A 235 6.07 8.66 -4.79
CA ALA A 235 7.30 9.12 -5.41
C ALA A 235 8.54 8.45 -4.80
N LEU A 236 8.57 8.28 -3.47
CA LEU A 236 9.67 7.63 -2.73
C LEU A 236 9.72 6.12 -3.02
N ASP A 237 8.58 5.44 -3.16
CA ASP A 237 8.56 4.03 -3.57
C ASP A 237 9.05 3.85 -5.01
N ALA A 238 8.61 4.71 -5.94
CA ALA A 238 9.16 4.74 -7.29
C ALA A 238 10.67 5.09 -7.30
N ALA A 239 11.11 6.01 -6.43
CA ALA A 239 12.52 6.37 -6.26
C ALA A 239 13.35 5.22 -5.68
N THR A 240 12.73 4.36 -4.88
CA THR A 240 13.36 3.13 -4.38
C THR A 240 13.63 2.18 -5.54
N LEU A 241 12.68 1.99 -6.46
CA LEU A 241 12.91 1.20 -7.68
C LEU A 241 13.98 1.83 -8.58
N TRP A 242 13.94 3.15 -8.74
CA TRP A 242 14.95 3.90 -9.47
C TRP A 242 16.35 3.69 -8.88
N ALA A 243 16.50 3.78 -7.54
CA ALA A 243 17.75 3.48 -6.85
C ALA A 243 18.21 2.04 -7.07
N MET A 244 17.30 1.05 -7.13
CA MET A 244 17.67 -0.34 -7.46
C MET A 244 18.23 -0.49 -8.87
N LEU A 245 17.68 0.23 -9.85
CA LEU A 245 18.22 0.22 -11.22
C LEU A 245 19.63 0.82 -11.27
N PHE A 246 19.87 1.90 -10.54
CA PHE A 246 21.21 2.47 -10.37
C PHE A 246 22.18 1.51 -9.68
N ALA A 247 21.73 0.85 -8.61
CA ALA A 247 22.52 -0.14 -7.87
C ALA A 247 22.97 -1.31 -8.74
N LEU A 248 22.18 -1.65 -9.77
CA LEU A 248 22.43 -2.74 -10.71
C LEU A 248 23.20 -2.29 -11.97
N GLY A 249 23.63 -1.02 -12.03
CA GLY A 249 24.42 -0.48 -13.14
C GLY A 249 23.61 -0.19 -14.40
N GLU A 250 22.29 -0.04 -14.29
CA GLU A 250 21.40 0.27 -15.41
C GLU A 250 20.59 1.55 -15.13
N PRO A 251 21.24 2.73 -15.16
CA PRO A 251 20.58 3.99 -14.85
C PRO A 251 19.49 4.29 -15.88
N ALA A 252 18.24 4.35 -15.43
CA ALA A 252 17.10 4.78 -16.22
C ALA A 252 16.65 6.19 -15.78
N GLY A 253 16.08 6.95 -16.71
CA GLY A 253 15.37 8.19 -16.34
C GLY A 253 14.20 7.88 -15.41
N PHE A 254 13.95 8.72 -14.40
CA PHE A 254 12.98 8.44 -13.33
C PHE A 254 11.56 8.09 -13.82
N ALA A 255 11.13 8.63 -14.98
CA ALA A 255 9.84 8.34 -15.58
C ALA A 255 9.60 6.85 -15.84
N VAL A 256 10.65 6.09 -16.18
CA VAL A 256 10.57 4.66 -16.49
C VAL A 256 10.20 3.81 -15.27
N PRO A 257 11.00 3.79 -14.17
CA PRO A 257 10.61 3.07 -12.97
C PRO A 257 9.37 3.65 -12.29
N PHE A 258 9.12 4.96 -12.40
CA PHE A 258 7.89 5.56 -11.90
C PHE A 258 6.66 4.96 -12.60
N ALA A 259 6.64 4.91 -13.94
CA ALA A 259 5.52 4.36 -14.68
C ALA A 259 5.35 2.85 -14.43
N ALA A 260 6.45 2.09 -14.45
CA ALA A 260 6.43 0.65 -14.18
C ALA A 260 5.89 0.35 -12.76
N PHE A 261 6.35 1.08 -11.75
CA PHE A 261 5.91 0.94 -10.36
C PHE A 261 4.42 1.25 -10.20
N VAL A 262 3.95 2.40 -10.73
CA VAL A 262 2.57 2.84 -10.56
C VAL A 262 1.61 1.88 -11.26
N VAL A 263 1.88 1.49 -12.51
CA VAL A 263 1.00 0.54 -13.22
C VAL A 263 1.03 -0.84 -12.56
N ALA A 264 2.19 -1.31 -12.09
CA ALA A 264 2.24 -2.56 -11.33
C ALA A 264 1.44 -2.48 -10.03
N THR A 265 1.46 -1.35 -9.33
CA THR A 265 0.64 -1.11 -8.12
C THR A 265 -0.84 -1.09 -8.45
N ILE A 266 -1.24 -0.52 -9.59
CA ILE A 266 -2.61 -0.54 -10.09
C ILE A 266 -3.06 -1.98 -10.35
N VAL A 267 -2.28 -2.74 -11.12
CA VAL A 267 -2.59 -4.14 -11.45
C VAL A 267 -2.67 -5.00 -10.18
N ALA A 268 -1.77 -4.80 -9.23
CA ALA A 268 -1.81 -5.47 -7.94
C ALA A 268 -3.05 -5.12 -7.12
N THR A 269 -3.53 -3.87 -7.20
CA THR A 269 -4.74 -3.43 -6.51
C THR A 269 -5.99 -4.05 -7.14
N LEU A 270 -6.05 -4.11 -8.47
CA LEU A 270 -7.19 -4.64 -9.22
C LEU A 270 -7.25 -6.18 -9.20
N SER A 271 -6.12 -6.87 -9.07
CA SER A 271 -6.06 -8.33 -9.10
C SER A 271 -6.67 -9.00 -7.86
N LEU A 272 -6.86 -8.25 -6.77
CA LEU A 272 -7.31 -8.73 -5.45
C LEU A 272 -6.46 -9.90 -4.91
N ILE A 273 -5.27 -10.12 -5.48
CA ILE A 273 -4.32 -11.12 -5.00
C ILE A 273 -3.67 -10.54 -3.75
N PRO A 274 -3.70 -11.24 -2.59
CA PRO A 274 -3.03 -10.76 -1.39
C PRO A 274 -1.57 -10.44 -1.68
N LEU A 275 -1.07 -9.31 -1.15
CA LEU A 275 0.29 -8.79 -1.37
C LEU A 275 0.62 -8.42 -2.83
N GLY A 276 -0.31 -8.60 -3.77
CA GLY A 276 -0.07 -8.44 -5.20
C GLY A 276 0.94 -9.44 -5.78
N LEU A 277 1.26 -10.52 -5.04
CA LEU A 277 2.31 -11.48 -5.40
C LEU A 277 2.07 -12.08 -6.78
N GLY A 278 3.09 -12.03 -7.63
CA GLY A 278 3.02 -12.43 -9.03
C GLY A 278 2.55 -11.30 -9.94
N SER A 279 1.39 -10.69 -9.64
CA SER A 279 0.79 -9.67 -10.52
C SER A 279 1.60 -8.39 -10.62
N PHE A 280 2.11 -7.90 -9.49
CA PHE A 280 2.97 -6.73 -9.46
C PHE A 280 4.31 -7.03 -10.12
N GLU A 281 4.95 -8.14 -9.74
CA GLU A 281 6.31 -8.46 -10.18
C GLU A 281 6.36 -8.66 -11.70
N LEU A 282 5.36 -9.35 -12.25
CA LEU A 282 5.21 -9.57 -13.67
C LEU A 282 4.95 -8.26 -14.42
N THR A 283 4.09 -7.39 -13.89
CA THR A 283 3.75 -6.11 -14.53
C THR A 283 4.91 -5.12 -14.45
N CYS A 284 5.55 -5.00 -13.29
CA CYS A 284 6.68 -4.10 -13.06
C CYS A 284 7.88 -4.52 -13.92
N ALA A 285 8.30 -5.78 -13.85
CA ALA A 285 9.40 -6.27 -14.67
C ALA A 285 9.07 -6.24 -16.17
N GLY A 286 7.84 -6.58 -16.55
CA GLY A 286 7.38 -6.53 -17.95
C GLY A 286 7.42 -5.12 -18.53
N LEU A 287 6.95 -4.11 -17.79
CA LEU A 287 6.99 -2.71 -18.22
C LEU A 287 8.39 -2.13 -18.24
N LEU A 288 9.24 -2.49 -17.27
CA LEU A 288 10.65 -2.09 -17.34
C LEU A 288 11.31 -2.63 -18.62
N VAL A 289 11.01 -3.88 -19.00
CA VAL A 289 11.53 -4.48 -20.24
C VAL A 289 10.97 -3.82 -21.49
N SER A 290 9.68 -3.51 -21.54
CA SER A 290 9.09 -2.80 -22.70
C SER A 290 9.68 -1.40 -22.87
N LEU A 291 10.02 -0.75 -21.74
CA LEU A 291 10.69 0.55 -21.70
C LEU A 291 12.22 0.48 -21.86
N GLY A 292 12.76 -0.69 -22.22
CA GLY A 292 14.16 -0.86 -22.64
C GLY A 292 15.14 -1.32 -21.57
N VAL A 293 14.69 -1.63 -20.35
CA VAL A 293 15.54 -2.21 -19.31
C VAL A 293 15.79 -3.69 -19.59
N LYS A 294 17.01 -4.18 -19.39
CA LYS A 294 17.33 -5.61 -19.57
C LYS A 294 16.47 -6.47 -18.66
N LEU A 295 15.95 -7.58 -19.19
CA LEU A 295 15.06 -8.51 -18.46
C LEU A 295 15.63 -8.95 -17.11
N GLU A 296 16.92 -9.25 -17.04
CA GLU A 296 17.57 -9.69 -15.79
C GLU A 296 17.60 -8.57 -14.75
N THR A 297 17.97 -7.35 -15.15
CA THR A 297 17.97 -6.18 -14.28
C THR A 297 16.56 -5.80 -13.84
N ALA A 298 15.59 -5.81 -14.77
CA ALA A 298 14.19 -5.52 -14.48
C ALA A 298 13.60 -6.48 -13.44
N LEU A 299 13.82 -7.78 -13.58
CA LEU A 299 13.41 -8.79 -12.61
C LEU A 299 14.13 -8.59 -11.27
N THR A 300 15.44 -8.38 -11.29
CA THR A 300 16.26 -8.20 -10.09
C THR A 300 15.85 -6.96 -9.31
N ALA A 301 15.74 -5.81 -9.97
CA ALA A 301 15.31 -4.54 -9.38
C ALA A 301 13.91 -4.64 -8.77
N THR A 302 12.99 -5.32 -9.47
CA THR A 302 11.62 -5.54 -8.99
C THR A 302 11.61 -6.41 -7.73
N LEU A 303 12.40 -7.49 -7.69
CA LEU A 303 12.51 -8.34 -6.50
C LEU A 303 13.20 -7.63 -5.33
N LEU A 304 14.24 -6.86 -5.59
CA LEU A 304 14.90 -6.04 -4.57
C LEU A 304 13.93 -5.00 -4.00
N LEU A 305 13.18 -4.29 -4.85
CA LEU A 305 12.13 -3.37 -4.42
C LEU A 305 11.16 -4.06 -3.46
N ARG A 306 10.68 -5.27 -3.79
CA ARG A 306 9.80 -6.02 -2.87
C ARG A 306 10.48 -6.37 -1.56
N GLY A 307 11.77 -6.68 -1.59
CA GLY A 307 12.59 -6.81 -0.38
C GLY A 307 12.46 -5.58 0.53
N PHE A 308 12.53 -4.38 -0.04
CA PHE A 308 12.46 -3.10 0.66
C PHE A 308 11.05 -2.67 1.09
N THR A 309 10.04 -2.87 0.23
CA THR A 309 8.68 -2.35 0.46
C THR A 309 7.77 -3.35 1.18
N VAL A 310 8.08 -4.64 1.12
CA VAL A 310 7.26 -5.72 1.71
C VAL A 310 8.02 -6.41 2.83
N TRP A 311 9.12 -7.09 2.52
CA TRP A 311 9.73 -8.03 3.45
C TRP A 311 10.48 -7.38 4.62
N LEU A 312 11.34 -6.41 4.33
CA LEU A 312 12.12 -5.67 5.33
C LEU A 312 11.22 -5.00 6.39
N PRO A 313 10.18 -4.23 6.03
CA PRO A 313 9.32 -3.55 7.01
C PRO A 313 8.34 -4.48 7.74
N MET A 314 8.06 -5.68 7.23
CA MET A 314 7.25 -6.68 7.93
C MET A 314 7.88 -7.11 9.27
N ILE A 315 9.22 -7.21 9.35
CA ILE A 315 9.92 -7.63 10.57
C ILE A 315 9.68 -6.64 11.73
N PRO A 316 10.02 -5.34 11.61
CA PRO A 316 9.72 -4.38 12.66
C PRO A 316 8.21 -4.23 12.85
N GLY A 317 7.40 -4.28 11.79
CA GLY A 317 5.95 -4.20 11.88
C GLY A 317 5.34 -5.29 12.77
N LEU A 318 5.79 -6.55 12.64
CA LEU A 318 5.37 -7.66 13.51
C LEU A 318 5.75 -7.43 14.97
N LEU A 319 6.99 -7.00 15.22
CA LEU A 319 7.49 -6.76 16.59
C LEU A 319 6.72 -5.63 17.28
N LEU A 320 6.41 -4.56 16.54
CA LEU A 320 5.65 -3.42 17.03
C LEU A 320 4.19 -3.78 17.27
N THR A 321 3.56 -4.50 16.34
CA THR A 321 2.17 -4.99 16.49
C THR A 321 2.01 -5.83 17.76
N ARG A 322 2.99 -6.70 18.09
CA ARG A 322 2.96 -7.52 19.32
C ARG A 322 3.08 -6.71 20.60
N ARG A 323 3.75 -5.55 20.57
CA ARG A 323 3.87 -4.66 21.73
C ARG A 323 2.56 -3.91 21.99
N GLU A 324 1.87 -3.52 20.92
CA GLU A 324 0.60 -2.77 20.98
C GLU A 324 -0.63 -3.68 21.25
N LEU A 325 -0.50 -5.00 21.14
CA LEU A 325 -1.59 -5.95 21.43
C LEU A 325 -1.49 -6.58 22.84
N ARG A 326 -0.46 -6.24 23.61
CA ARG A 326 -0.30 -6.64 25.02
C ARG A 326 -0.86 -5.58 25.94
#